data_AF-A0AA36HAU3-F1
#
_entry.id   AF-A0AA36HAU3-F1
#
_cell.length_a   1.000
_cell.length_b   1.000
_cell.length_c   1.000
_cell.angle_alpha   90.00
_cell.angle_beta   90.00
_cell.angle_gamma   90.00
#
_symmetry.space_group_name_H-M   'P 1'
#
loop_
_entity.id
_entity.type
_entity.pdbx_description
1 polymer ?
#
loop_
_entity_poly.entity_id
_entity_poly.type
_entity_poly.pdbx_seq_one_letter_code
_entity_poly.pdbx_strand_id
1 'polypeptide(L)'
;MRPRRLLPLLALLFSIKHSTSQRPTEDLFRNLFPIQPPHCSRTPIVIAQASTSANAAISRGGMQMQFYIGLHTTVCFRLEEGVAVLSNHSDHLVQSQNQPASSWLHTIRLDRLEHHHPVTQRYQFGIPEVRADCICECNANSDSCTAESYQYTLCPEDPKRDFLTSCYRTFLPNQSPIGCPTGSNAKLCCDVKFRPYKNQTYTAVKLEQPSTFATFVYTAYDYSNGRWIEKDRSTIRTQLDGGSQDRYLDSLGRIALSVSAGGRASHQLETGMYFANSNPGGEMDELRKQPLNEITDNNFDRLGWYRMDDSGRFHVNNGIVKMEEIHKAKVKNCRDQTYKSIIDAKNYMPGNFNLSRPLEIMYPWIQSARIYDGSLRQVIVTHAEGTNLHITLQVNGDNEGHRLVFFHNASRISDFTGTIIVDSRSNRYFNVTLYGASGKINGAVKYSTERDSDEIFSFTTYVHDLNAANRSMIIPLPAVVEAGPRMICLYADEQREEQAVCRIVDYHETPLEIDIEHNTWHEMVGSCPTCNQINLTGLSKYLNPMSWVNGVSSLGEFVMMATDILVYVCVLIVVYVVLTKIVIPICKCWICPMYIMSHSRHSKSKRSKKSRRRDEEDEGVIMTKMSYC
;
A
#
# COMPACT_ATOMS: atom_id res chain seq x y z
N MET A 1 62.87 -76.15 -12.56
CA MET A 1 63.50 -76.07 -11.21
C MET A 1 62.50 -75.46 -10.22
N ARG A 2 62.29 -76.07 -9.06
CA ARG A 2 61.79 -75.41 -7.83
C ARG A 2 63.01 -74.87 -7.05
N PRO A 3 62.85 -74.03 -6.01
CA PRO A 3 61.91 -72.91 -5.85
C PRO A 3 62.60 -71.64 -5.28
N ARG A 4 61.91 -70.48 -5.25
CA ARG A 4 62.05 -69.53 -4.12
C ARG A 4 60.78 -68.71 -3.90
N ARG A 5 60.46 -68.53 -2.62
CA ARG A 5 59.21 -67.97 -2.08
C ARG A 5 59.16 -66.45 -2.24
N LEU A 6 57.97 -65.88 -2.52
CA LEU A 6 57.24 -64.99 -1.58
C LEU A 6 55.92 -64.47 -2.17
N LEU A 7 54.83 -64.77 -1.46
CA LEU A 7 53.48 -64.18 -1.49
C LEU A 7 53.15 -63.83 -0.02
N PRO A 8 52.16 -62.98 0.30
CA PRO A 8 51.43 -62.02 -0.53
C PRO A 8 51.41 -60.59 0.09
N LEU A 9 51.05 -59.56 -0.70
CA LEU A 9 50.66 -58.24 -0.17
C LEU A 9 49.51 -57.67 -1.01
N LEU A 10 48.38 -58.37 -1.00
CA LEU A 10 47.22 -58.10 -1.85
C LEU A 10 45.91 -58.49 -1.14
N ALA A 11 45.66 -57.89 0.04
CA ALA A 11 44.50 -58.16 0.88
C ALA A 11 44.11 -56.92 1.74
N LEU A 12 44.16 -55.71 1.18
CA LEU A 12 43.94 -54.46 1.93
C LEU A 12 43.18 -53.36 1.13
N LEU A 13 42.30 -53.76 0.21
CA LEU A 13 41.54 -52.82 -0.66
C LEU A 13 40.01 -52.96 -0.62
N PHE A 14 39.44 -53.72 0.31
CA PHE A 14 37.97 -53.79 0.51
C PHE A 14 37.59 -53.70 2.00
N SER A 15 37.52 -52.46 2.51
CA SER A 15 36.81 -52.11 3.77
C SER A 15 36.56 -50.60 3.86
N ILE A 16 35.81 -50.03 2.90
CA ILE A 16 35.23 -48.69 3.07
C ILE A 16 33.89 -48.86 3.78
N LYS A 17 33.90 -48.80 5.13
CA LYS A 17 32.67 -48.60 5.90
C LYS A 17 32.30 -47.12 5.89
N HIS A 18 31.09 -46.81 5.45
CA HIS A 18 30.46 -45.52 5.73
C HIS A 18 30.31 -45.34 7.25
N SER A 19 30.86 -44.25 7.80
CA SER A 19 30.65 -43.82 9.18
C SER A 19 30.96 -42.32 9.31
N THR A 20 30.00 -41.50 8.89
CA THR A 20 29.79 -40.08 9.27
C THR A 20 31.00 -39.32 9.81
N SER A 21 31.72 -38.62 8.93
CA SER A 21 32.57 -37.50 9.34
C SER A 21 31.67 -36.35 9.82
N GLN A 22 31.86 -35.90 11.06
CA GLN A 22 31.21 -34.69 11.57
C GLN A 22 31.64 -33.47 10.74
N ARG A 23 30.70 -32.58 10.41
CA ARG A 23 30.98 -31.39 9.60
C ARG A 23 31.78 -30.37 10.43
N PRO A 24 33.00 -29.97 10.02
CA PRO A 24 33.78 -28.97 10.75
C PRO A 24 33.25 -27.53 10.62
N THR A 25 32.09 -27.33 9.98
CA THR A 25 31.47 -26.02 9.78
C THR A 25 30.70 -25.51 10.99
N GLU A 26 30.13 -26.39 11.83
CA GLU A 26 29.33 -25.93 12.99
C GLU A 26 30.20 -25.29 14.09
N ASP A 27 31.38 -25.85 14.37
CA ASP A 27 32.31 -25.30 15.36
C ASP A 27 32.87 -23.94 14.95
N LEU A 28 33.03 -23.67 13.64
CA LEU A 28 33.47 -22.37 13.17
C LEU A 28 32.40 -21.28 13.41
N PHE A 29 31.13 -21.58 13.12
CA PHE A 29 30.02 -20.67 13.38
C PHE A 29 29.72 -20.48 14.87
N ARG A 30 29.85 -21.53 15.70
CA ARG A 30 29.68 -21.45 17.17
C ARG A 30 30.76 -20.62 17.86
N ASN A 31 31.96 -20.51 17.29
CA ASN A 31 33.00 -19.63 17.81
C ASN A 31 32.80 -18.16 17.38
N LEU A 32 32.07 -17.89 16.28
CA LEU A 32 31.70 -16.53 15.86
C LEU A 32 30.52 -15.96 16.66
N PHE A 33 29.58 -16.81 17.09
CA PHE A 33 28.46 -16.44 17.95
C PHE A 33 28.35 -17.43 19.13
N PRO A 34 29.02 -17.17 20.26
CA PRO A 34 28.93 -18.04 21.42
C PRO A 34 27.50 -18.04 21.97
N ILE A 35 26.94 -19.23 22.20
CA ILE A 35 25.65 -19.40 22.87
C ILE A 35 25.76 -18.78 24.28
N GLN A 36 24.85 -17.88 24.61
CA GLN A 36 24.76 -17.20 25.90
C GLN A 36 23.27 -17.05 26.28
N PRO A 37 22.91 -17.12 27.58
CA PRO A 37 21.58 -16.77 28.03
C PRO A 37 21.29 -15.27 27.81
N PRO A 38 20.03 -14.86 27.61
CA PRO A 38 19.64 -13.45 27.59
C PRO A 38 19.77 -12.79 28.97
N HIS A 39 19.61 -11.47 29.05
CA HIS A 39 19.60 -10.76 30.34
C HIS A 39 18.44 -11.23 31.24
N CYS A 40 18.79 -11.81 32.38
CA CYS A 40 17.83 -12.24 33.40
C CYS A 40 17.29 -11.02 34.15
N SER A 41 16.03 -10.67 33.89
CA SER A 41 15.39 -9.47 34.42
C SER A 41 15.01 -9.65 35.90
N ARG A 42 15.18 -8.60 36.70
CA ARG A 42 14.75 -8.61 38.11
C ARG A 42 13.22 -8.57 38.19
N THR A 43 12.62 -9.65 38.67
CA THR A 43 11.17 -9.76 38.86
C THR A 43 10.82 -10.07 40.32
N PRO A 44 9.81 -9.40 40.91
CA PRO A 44 9.27 -9.81 42.20
C PRO A 44 8.48 -11.11 42.03
N ILE A 45 8.71 -12.07 42.92
CA ILE A 45 8.05 -13.38 42.91
C ILE A 45 7.11 -13.48 44.10
N VAL A 46 5.85 -13.84 43.85
CA VAL A 46 4.84 -14.14 44.85
C VAL A 46 4.72 -15.65 44.97
N ILE A 47 4.78 -16.17 46.20
CA ILE A 47 4.59 -17.60 46.48
C ILE A 47 3.11 -17.82 46.82
N ALA A 48 2.43 -18.59 45.97
CA ALA A 48 1.04 -18.99 46.15
C ALA A 48 0.93 -20.48 46.49
N GLN A 49 -0.17 -20.88 47.12
CA GLN A 49 -0.48 -22.28 47.43
C GLN A 49 -1.66 -22.74 46.57
N ALA A 50 -1.49 -23.84 45.85
CA ALA A 50 -2.59 -24.44 45.08
C ALA A 50 -3.70 -24.96 46.01
N SER A 51 -4.96 -24.83 45.59
CA SER A 51 -6.11 -25.36 46.33
C SER A 51 -6.06 -26.89 46.41
N THR A 52 -6.01 -27.45 47.61
CA THR A 52 -5.99 -28.90 47.84
C THR A 52 -7.38 -29.52 47.67
N SER A 53 -7.51 -30.52 46.79
CA SER A 53 -8.72 -31.34 46.71
C SER A 53 -8.72 -32.41 47.81
N ALA A 54 -9.91 -32.87 48.23
CA ALA A 54 -10.04 -33.83 49.34
C ALA A 54 -9.33 -35.18 49.11
N ASN A 55 -9.06 -35.54 47.85
CA ASN A 55 -8.35 -36.76 47.48
C ASN A 55 -6.82 -36.57 47.34
N ALA A 56 -6.31 -35.33 47.43
CA ALA A 56 -4.89 -35.01 47.24
C ALA A 56 -4.10 -34.86 48.57
N ALA A 57 -4.69 -35.26 49.70
CA ALA A 57 -4.18 -34.98 51.05
C ALA A 57 -2.84 -35.63 51.46
N ILE A 58 -2.17 -36.34 50.55
CA ILE A 58 -0.83 -36.93 50.75
C ILE A 58 0.26 -36.08 50.08
N SER A 59 -0.07 -35.27 49.06
CA SER A 59 0.86 -34.31 48.47
C SER A 59 0.60 -32.94 49.08
N ARG A 60 1.57 -32.39 49.84
CA ARG A 60 1.50 -30.99 50.29
C ARG A 60 1.24 -30.10 49.08
N GLY A 61 0.18 -29.28 49.15
CA GLY A 61 -0.35 -28.53 48.01
C GLY A 61 0.75 -27.81 47.23
N GLY A 62 0.82 -28.09 45.93
CA GLY A 62 1.93 -27.64 45.08
C GLY A 62 2.16 -26.14 45.20
N MET A 63 3.38 -25.75 45.58
CA MET A 63 3.78 -24.34 45.63
C MET A 63 3.81 -23.79 44.21
N GLN A 64 3.15 -22.66 44.02
CA GLN A 64 3.07 -21.94 42.75
C GLN A 64 3.87 -20.65 42.86
N MET A 65 4.73 -20.40 41.88
CA MET A 65 5.55 -19.18 41.81
C MET A 65 4.92 -18.24 40.79
N GLN A 66 4.36 -17.13 41.27
CA GLN A 66 3.63 -16.14 40.48
C GLN A 66 4.47 -14.90 40.25
N PHE A 67 4.50 -14.38 39.02
CA PHE A 67 5.21 -13.14 38.67
C PHE A 67 4.62 -12.50 37.40
N TYR A 68 5.02 -11.26 37.15
CA TYR A 68 4.68 -10.55 35.92
C TYR A 68 5.90 -10.50 34.99
N ILE A 69 5.69 -10.75 33.69
CA ILE A 69 6.73 -10.65 32.66
C ILE A 69 6.34 -9.59 31.61
N GLY A 70 7.26 -8.68 31.30
CA GLY A 70 7.07 -7.65 30.28
C GLY A 70 7.47 -8.13 28.88
N LEU A 71 6.93 -7.49 27.84
CA LEU A 71 7.29 -7.79 26.46
C LEU A 71 8.81 -7.61 26.25
N HIS A 72 9.43 -8.55 25.52
CA HIS A 72 10.87 -8.66 25.27
C HIS A 72 11.76 -8.85 26.51
N THR A 73 11.20 -9.04 27.71
CA THR A 73 11.96 -9.36 28.94
C THR A 73 12.12 -10.87 29.15
N THR A 74 13.13 -11.28 29.93
CA THR A 74 13.40 -12.69 30.26
C THR A 74 13.45 -12.90 31.77
N VAL A 75 12.78 -13.94 32.25
CA VAL A 75 12.89 -14.42 33.63
C VAL A 75 13.73 -15.69 33.66
N CYS A 76 14.63 -15.81 34.63
CA CYS A 76 15.55 -16.93 34.78
C CYS A 76 15.40 -17.59 36.15
N PHE A 77 15.48 -18.92 36.18
CA PHE A 77 15.40 -19.71 37.41
C PHE A 77 16.16 -21.03 37.29
N ARG A 78 16.41 -21.67 38.43
CA ARG A 78 16.89 -23.05 38.53
C ARG A 78 15.90 -23.89 39.31
N LEU A 79 15.79 -25.15 38.93
CA LEU A 79 15.08 -26.17 39.69
C LEU A 79 16.09 -26.86 40.61
N GLU A 80 16.06 -26.52 41.89
CA GLU A 80 16.81 -27.26 42.90
C GLU A 80 16.06 -28.54 43.23
N GLU A 81 16.73 -29.67 43.07
CA GLU A 81 16.23 -30.97 43.51
C GLU A 81 16.58 -31.12 44.99
N GLY A 82 15.56 -31.36 45.82
CA GLY A 82 15.73 -31.40 47.27
C GLY A 82 16.68 -32.54 47.65
N VAL A 83 17.79 -32.20 48.33
CA VAL A 83 18.58 -33.22 49.04
C VAL A 83 17.66 -33.80 50.10
N ALA A 84 17.27 -35.07 49.93
CA ALA A 84 16.46 -35.77 50.91
C ALA A 84 17.21 -35.76 52.25
N VAL A 85 16.69 -35.00 53.22
CA VAL A 85 17.22 -35.03 54.59
C VAL A 85 16.84 -36.39 55.15
N LEU A 86 17.76 -37.34 55.05
CA LEU A 86 17.70 -38.63 55.72
C LEU A 86 17.71 -38.41 57.22
N SER A 87 16.55 -38.13 57.79
CA SER A 87 16.32 -38.07 59.22
C SER A 87 16.31 -39.48 59.80
N ASN A 88 17.49 -40.08 59.91
CA ASN A 88 17.74 -41.20 60.81
C ASN A 88 19.12 -41.03 61.45
N HIS A 89 19.12 -40.93 62.78
CA HIS A 89 20.33 -40.92 63.59
C HIS A 89 21.07 -42.27 63.48
N SER A 90 22.28 -42.27 62.94
CA SER A 90 23.47 -42.82 63.61
C SER A 90 24.72 -42.76 62.72
N ASP A 91 25.85 -42.51 63.38
CA ASP A 91 27.24 -42.76 62.96
C ASP A 91 27.94 -41.88 61.92
N HIS A 92 29.15 -41.51 62.36
CA HIS A 92 30.17 -40.73 61.69
C HIS A 92 30.59 -41.34 60.35
N LEU A 93 30.57 -40.54 59.28
CA LEU A 93 31.71 -40.25 58.39
C LEU A 93 31.25 -39.30 57.28
N VAL A 94 31.44 -37.99 57.47
CA VAL A 94 31.17 -36.99 56.43
C VAL A 94 32.29 -37.02 55.39
N GLN A 95 32.19 -37.97 54.46
CA GLN A 95 32.78 -37.77 53.13
C GLN A 95 31.85 -36.81 52.37
N SER A 96 32.28 -35.56 52.25
CA SER A 96 31.67 -34.59 51.33
C SER A 96 31.92 -35.04 49.88
N GLN A 97 31.09 -35.95 49.37
CA GLN A 97 31.07 -36.24 47.94
C GLN A 97 30.57 -35.00 47.22
N ASN A 98 31.48 -34.34 46.50
CA ASN A 98 31.15 -33.32 45.52
C ASN A 98 30.31 -33.93 44.38
N GLN A 99 29.00 -34.03 44.58
CA GLN A 99 28.07 -34.06 43.47
C GLN A 99 27.82 -32.61 43.05
N PRO A 100 28.27 -32.17 41.87
CA PRO A 100 27.89 -30.87 41.37
C PRO A 100 26.39 -30.94 41.02
N ALA A 101 25.56 -30.25 41.79
CA ALA A 101 24.18 -29.98 41.43
C ALA A 101 24.15 -29.04 40.21
N SER A 102 24.44 -29.61 39.04
CA SER A 102 24.42 -28.98 37.72
C SER A 102 22.99 -28.73 37.26
N SER A 103 22.19 -28.08 38.11
CA SER A 103 20.83 -27.66 37.82
C SER A 103 20.87 -26.66 36.66
N TRP A 104 20.13 -26.96 35.60
CA TRP A 104 20.07 -26.14 34.40
C TRP A 104 19.48 -24.77 34.72
N LEU A 105 20.04 -23.73 34.11
CA LEU A 105 19.45 -22.40 34.12
C LEU A 105 18.30 -22.38 33.10
N HIS A 106 17.07 -22.43 33.60
CA HIS A 106 15.88 -22.28 32.79
C HIS A 106 15.61 -20.79 32.55
N THR A 107 15.22 -20.46 31.33
CA THR A 107 14.87 -19.09 30.92
C THR A 107 13.53 -19.10 30.19
N ILE A 108 12.70 -18.09 30.47
CA ILE A 108 11.43 -17.85 29.79
C ILE A 108 11.42 -16.40 29.33
N ARG A 109 11.41 -16.18 28.02
CA ARG A 109 11.38 -14.85 27.40
C ARG A 109 10.07 -14.64 26.67
N LEU A 110 9.39 -13.53 26.93
CA LEU A 110 8.23 -13.11 26.14
C LEU A 110 8.76 -12.50 24.83
N ASP A 111 8.81 -13.31 23.77
CA ASP A 111 9.40 -12.94 22.47
C ASP A 111 8.55 -11.92 21.75
N ARG A 112 7.23 -12.15 21.66
CA ARG A 112 6.28 -11.33 20.90
C ARG A 112 4.91 -11.27 21.55
N LEU A 113 4.22 -10.16 21.28
CA LEU A 113 2.79 -9.99 21.44
C LEU A 113 2.20 -9.69 20.05
N GLU A 114 1.23 -10.49 19.63
CA GLU A 114 0.68 -10.47 18.27
C GLU A 114 -0.86 -10.37 18.30
N HIS A 115 -1.41 -9.47 17.48
CA HIS A 115 -2.83 -9.43 17.15
C HIS A 115 -3.08 -10.07 15.79
N HIS A 116 -3.89 -11.12 15.78
CA HIS A 116 -4.27 -11.87 14.58
C HIS A 116 -5.65 -11.38 14.14
N HIS A 117 -5.67 -10.41 13.23
CA HIS A 117 -6.89 -9.82 12.66
C HIS A 117 -7.41 -10.69 11.52
N PRO A 118 -8.66 -11.16 11.55
CA PRO A 118 -9.26 -11.83 10.41
C PRO A 118 -9.63 -10.81 9.31
N VAL A 119 -9.42 -11.20 8.05
CA VAL A 119 -9.75 -10.40 6.88
C VAL A 119 -11.16 -10.76 6.39
N THR A 120 -12.13 -9.86 6.52
CA THR A 120 -13.53 -10.10 6.12
C THR A 120 -13.86 -9.66 4.70
N GLN A 121 -13.14 -8.67 4.17
CA GLN A 121 -13.27 -8.22 2.79
C GLN A 121 -11.88 -8.09 2.18
N ARG A 122 -11.76 -8.39 0.88
CA ARG A 122 -10.55 -8.17 0.09
C ARG A 122 -10.91 -7.76 -1.33
N TYR A 123 -10.13 -6.85 -1.92
CA TYR A 123 -10.15 -6.57 -3.36
C TYR A 123 -8.81 -5.97 -3.79
N GLN A 124 -8.49 -6.07 -5.07
CA GLN A 124 -7.29 -5.42 -5.63
C GLN A 124 -7.68 -4.13 -6.35
N PHE A 125 -6.85 -3.11 -6.22
CA PHE A 125 -7.07 -1.80 -6.80
C PHE A 125 -5.76 -1.18 -7.28
N GLY A 126 -5.87 -0.20 -8.16
CA GLY A 126 -4.73 0.57 -8.68
C GLY A 126 -4.98 2.07 -8.53
N ILE A 127 -3.96 2.86 -8.86
CA ILE A 127 -4.12 4.31 -9.03
C ILE A 127 -4.27 4.57 -10.53
N PRO A 128 -5.39 5.14 -11.00
CA PRO A 128 -5.56 5.43 -12.40
C PRO A 128 -4.81 6.70 -12.79
N GLU A 129 -4.20 6.68 -13.97
CA GLU A 129 -3.90 7.87 -14.74
C GLU A 129 -5.05 8.12 -15.72
N VAL A 130 -5.61 9.34 -15.69
CA VAL A 130 -6.88 9.67 -16.37
C VAL A 130 -6.64 10.65 -17.49
N ARG A 131 -7.30 10.41 -18.63
CA ARG A 131 -7.31 11.30 -19.79
C ARG A 131 -8.71 11.36 -20.41
N ALA A 132 -9.24 12.57 -20.59
CA ALA A 132 -10.50 12.80 -21.29
C ALA A 132 -10.22 13.37 -22.68
N ASP A 133 -10.63 12.67 -23.74
CA ASP A 133 -10.60 13.18 -25.11
C ASP A 133 -12.05 13.50 -25.55
N CYS A 134 -12.38 14.78 -25.75
CA CYS A 134 -13.72 15.22 -26.12
C CYS A 134 -13.84 15.75 -27.56
N ILE A 135 -15.06 15.67 -28.11
CA ILE A 135 -15.49 16.24 -29.40
C ILE A 135 -16.73 17.12 -29.21
N CYS A 136 -16.78 18.27 -29.88
CA CYS A 136 -17.90 19.19 -29.82
C CYS A 136 -18.63 19.31 -31.16
N GLU A 137 -19.96 19.27 -31.12
CA GLU A 137 -20.83 19.36 -32.29
C GLU A 137 -21.82 20.51 -32.11
N CYS A 138 -21.82 21.45 -33.07
CA CYS A 138 -22.73 22.59 -33.08
C CYS A 138 -24.18 22.21 -33.45
N ASN A 139 -24.39 21.15 -34.23
CA ASN A 139 -25.73 20.71 -34.62
C ASN A 139 -26.30 19.69 -33.62
N ALA A 140 -27.25 20.12 -32.79
CA ALA A 140 -27.99 19.26 -31.85
C ALA A 140 -28.55 17.97 -32.50
N ASN A 141 -28.95 18.02 -33.77
CA ASN A 141 -29.55 16.91 -34.52
C ASN A 141 -28.52 16.08 -35.33
N SER A 142 -27.21 16.26 -35.12
CA SER A 142 -26.17 15.47 -35.78
C SER A 142 -25.99 14.08 -35.15
N ASP A 143 -25.76 13.05 -35.97
CA ASP A 143 -25.54 11.67 -35.50
C ASP A 143 -24.14 11.45 -34.89
N SER A 144 -23.23 12.42 -35.02
CA SER A 144 -21.82 12.33 -34.58
C SER A 144 -21.62 12.22 -33.06
N CYS A 145 -22.55 12.76 -32.29
CA CYS A 145 -22.49 12.86 -30.82
C CYS A 145 -23.92 12.74 -30.27
N THR A 146 -24.32 11.55 -29.84
CA THR A 146 -25.69 11.27 -29.37
C THR A 146 -25.68 10.64 -27.99
N ALA A 147 -26.80 10.74 -27.27
CA ALA A 147 -26.99 10.02 -26.00
C ALA A 147 -26.80 8.51 -26.20
N GLU A 148 -27.41 7.92 -27.23
CA GLU A 148 -27.26 6.49 -27.55
C GLU A 148 -25.80 6.03 -27.73
N SER A 149 -24.91 6.90 -28.25
CA SER A 149 -23.51 6.55 -28.49
C SER A 149 -22.55 6.90 -27.34
N TYR A 150 -22.91 7.82 -26.43
CA TYR A 150 -22.01 8.33 -25.38
C TYR A 150 -22.59 8.41 -23.95
N GLN A 151 -23.89 8.19 -23.73
CA GLN A 151 -24.50 8.18 -22.40
C GLN A 151 -24.59 6.75 -21.85
N TYR A 152 -24.02 6.51 -20.68
CA TYR A 152 -23.97 5.20 -20.03
C TYR A 152 -23.40 4.07 -20.93
N THR A 153 -22.38 4.38 -21.75
CA THR A 153 -21.71 3.41 -22.63
C THR A 153 -20.20 3.31 -22.35
N LEU A 154 -19.63 2.15 -22.69
CA LEU A 154 -18.20 1.98 -22.84
C LEU A 154 -17.76 2.52 -24.21
N CYS A 155 -16.51 2.95 -24.33
CA CYS A 155 -15.93 3.21 -25.64
C CYS A 155 -15.81 1.88 -26.42
N PRO A 156 -15.98 1.88 -27.76
CA PRO A 156 -15.84 0.67 -28.57
C PRO A 156 -14.44 0.04 -28.40
N GLU A 157 -14.37 -1.28 -28.54
CA GLU A 157 -13.09 -2.00 -28.47
C GLU A 157 -12.24 -1.67 -29.70
N ASP A 158 -11.06 -1.09 -29.45
CA ASP A 158 -10.03 -0.87 -30.47
C ASP A 158 -8.95 -1.95 -30.29
N PRO A 159 -8.70 -2.81 -31.28
CA PRO A 159 -7.69 -3.87 -31.20
C PRO A 159 -6.25 -3.35 -31.09
N LYS A 160 -6.01 -2.04 -31.22
CA LYS A 160 -4.71 -1.38 -30.97
C LYS A 160 -4.59 -0.77 -29.56
N ARG A 161 -5.63 -0.86 -28.74
CA ARG A 161 -5.65 -0.31 -27.38
C ARG A 161 -4.88 -1.21 -26.42
N ASP A 162 -4.17 -0.59 -25.48
CA ASP A 162 -3.58 -1.29 -24.34
C ASP A 162 -4.67 -2.01 -23.53
N PHE A 163 -4.49 -3.33 -23.35
CA PHE A 163 -5.39 -4.26 -22.65
C PHE A 163 -5.76 -3.76 -21.24
N LEU A 164 -4.83 -3.10 -20.55
CA LEU A 164 -5.03 -2.60 -19.19
C LEU A 164 -5.88 -1.33 -19.12
N THR A 165 -6.25 -0.73 -20.25
CA THR A 165 -6.93 0.57 -20.29
C THR A 165 -8.45 0.43 -20.37
N SER A 166 -9.17 0.84 -19.32
CA SER A 166 -10.64 1.00 -19.34
C SER A 166 -11.08 2.32 -19.96
N CYS A 167 -12.33 2.38 -20.43
CA CYS A 167 -12.91 3.53 -21.12
C CYS A 167 -14.39 3.68 -20.85
N TYR A 168 -14.83 4.88 -20.56
CA TYR A 168 -16.24 5.21 -20.36
C TYR A 168 -16.56 6.48 -21.13
N ARG A 169 -17.79 6.57 -21.63
CA ARG A 169 -18.26 7.73 -22.36
C ARG A 169 -19.11 8.62 -21.47
N THR A 170 -19.19 9.89 -21.84
CA THR A 170 -20.12 10.85 -21.25
C THR A 170 -20.74 11.72 -22.32
N PHE A 171 -22.03 12.00 -22.16
CA PHE A 171 -22.78 12.90 -23.02
C PHE A 171 -23.16 14.17 -22.25
N LEU A 172 -22.63 15.32 -22.70
CA LEU A 172 -22.89 16.62 -22.08
C LEU A 172 -23.68 17.51 -23.06
N PRO A 173 -25.03 17.46 -23.03
CA PRO A 173 -25.87 18.33 -23.86
C PRO A 173 -25.82 19.79 -23.38
N ASN A 174 -26.54 20.67 -24.10
CA ASN A 174 -26.83 22.05 -23.71
C ASN A 174 -25.58 22.91 -23.41
N GLN A 175 -24.54 22.74 -24.23
CA GLN A 175 -23.31 23.52 -24.12
C GLN A 175 -23.46 24.91 -24.75
N SER A 176 -22.68 25.86 -24.27
CA SER A 176 -22.65 27.22 -24.83
C SER A 176 -22.19 27.20 -26.29
N PRO A 177 -22.93 27.82 -27.24
CA PRO A 177 -22.66 27.75 -28.69
C PRO A 177 -21.49 28.64 -29.15
N ILE A 178 -20.43 28.74 -28.35
CA ILE A 178 -19.24 29.53 -28.67
C ILE A 178 -18.55 28.89 -29.87
N GLY A 179 -18.43 29.65 -30.97
CA GLY A 179 -17.93 29.18 -32.27
C GLY A 179 -18.97 28.59 -33.21
N CYS A 180 -20.22 28.45 -32.77
CA CYS A 180 -21.33 27.90 -33.57
C CYS A 180 -22.24 29.00 -34.15
N PRO A 181 -23.11 28.68 -35.13
CA PRO A 181 -24.13 29.61 -35.62
C PRO A 181 -25.10 30.07 -34.52
N THR A 182 -25.60 31.30 -34.61
CA THR A 182 -26.60 31.85 -33.68
C THR A 182 -27.87 31.01 -33.65
N GLY A 183 -28.38 30.68 -32.46
CA GLY A 183 -29.54 29.81 -32.26
C GLY A 183 -29.24 28.30 -32.26
N SER A 184 -27.97 27.90 -32.37
CA SER A 184 -27.57 26.50 -32.17
C SER A 184 -27.43 26.15 -30.68
N ASN A 185 -27.66 24.89 -30.34
CA ASN A 185 -27.35 24.30 -29.04
C ASN A 185 -26.21 23.29 -29.23
N ALA A 186 -25.02 23.61 -28.76
CA ALA A 186 -23.87 22.74 -28.89
C ALA A 186 -23.98 21.54 -27.94
N LYS A 187 -23.35 20.42 -28.31
CA LYS A 187 -23.25 19.21 -27.48
C LYS A 187 -21.81 18.71 -27.47
N LEU A 188 -21.38 18.18 -26.33
CA LEU A 188 -20.02 17.71 -26.09
C LEU A 188 -20.08 16.22 -25.73
N CYS A 189 -19.32 15.40 -26.45
CA CYS A 189 -19.17 13.97 -26.20
C CYS A 189 -17.73 13.67 -25.84
N CYS A 190 -17.48 12.84 -24.83
CA CYS A 190 -16.12 12.58 -24.36
C CYS A 190 -15.86 11.08 -24.12
N ASP A 191 -14.70 10.60 -24.57
CA ASP A 191 -14.11 9.32 -24.19
C ASP A 191 -13.15 9.56 -23.01
N VAL A 192 -13.49 9.04 -21.82
CA VAL A 192 -12.65 9.14 -20.61
C VAL A 192 -11.91 7.82 -20.41
N LYS A 193 -10.58 7.88 -20.45
CA LYS A 193 -9.65 6.75 -20.50
C LYS A 193 -8.86 6.64 -19.20
N PHE A 194 -8.74 5.43 -18.67
CA PHE A 194 -8.05 5.13 -17.41
C PHE A 194 -7.02 4.03 -17.65
N ARG A 195 -5.76 4.28 -17.27
CA ARG A 195 -4.68 3.28 -17.28
C ARG A 195 -4.05 3.16 -15.89
N PRO A 196 -3.57 1.98 -15.46
CA PRO A 196 -2.90 1.86 -14.17
C PRO A 196 -1.58 2.65 -14.17
N TYR A 197 -1.46 3.60 -13.23
CA TYR A 197 -0.26 4.41 -13.08
C TYR A 197 0.92 3.54 -12.60
N LYS A 198 2.02 3.57 -13.37
CA LYS A 198 3.24 2.76 -13.11
C LYS A 198 3.01 1.25 -12.95
N ASN A 199 1.86 0.72 -13.41
CA ASN A 199 1.42 -0.66 -13.16
C ASN A 199 1.46 -1.07 -11.67
N GLN A 200 1.23 -0.12 -10.75
CA GLN A 200 1.17 -0.40 -9.31
C GLN A 200 -0.19 -0.96 -8.90
N THR A 201 -0.16 -2.08 -8.20
CA THR A 201 -1.34 -2.80 -7.70
C THR A 201 -1.30 -2.84 -6.18
N TYR A 202 -2.42 -2.57 -5.54
CA TYR A 202 -2.59 -2.61 -4.09
C TYR A 202 -3.67 -3.62 -3.73
N THR A 203 -3.50 -4.30 -2.60
CA THR A 203 -4.50 -5.22 -2.04
C THR A 203 -5.15 -4.53 -0.85
N ALA A 204 -6.43 -4.18 -0.99
CA ALA A 204 -7.28 -3.69 0.09
C ALA A 204 -7.78 -4.86 0.95
N VAL A 205 -7.77 -4.68 2.26
CA VAL A 205 -8.27 -5.65 3.25
C VAL A 205 -9.11 -4.93 4.32
N LYS A 206 -10.26 -5.51 4.68
CA LYS A 206 -11.01 -5.10 5.88
C LYS A 206 -10.58 -5.96 7.06
N LEU A 207 -10.09 -5.31 8.11
CA LEU A 207 -9.68 -5.96 9.35
C LEU A 207 -10.77 -5.82 10.40
N GLU A 208 -11.15 -6.92 11.04
CA GLU A 208 -12.05 -6.91 12.19
C GLU A 208 -11.29 -6.99 13.52
N GLN A 209 -12.01 -7.18 14.63
CA GLN A 209 -11.43 -7.40 15.96
C GLN A 209 -10.47 -8.61 15.94
N PRO A 210 -9.24 -8.47 16.50
CA PRO A 210 -8.25 -9.53 16.50
C PRO A 210 -8.49 -10.56 17.60
N SER A 211 -7.78 -11.69 17.50
CA SER A 211 -7.44 -12.55 18.64
C SER A 211 -5.99 -12.29 19.06
N THR A 212 -5.74 -12.28 20.37
CA THR A 212 -4.46 -11.88 20.98
C THR A 212 -3.61 -13.11 21.31
N PHE A 213 -2.37 -13.13 20.87
CA PHE A 213 -1.42 -14.21 21.14
C PHE A 213 -0.10 -13.68 21.72
N ALA A 214 0.40 -14.36 22.74
CA ALA A 214 1.77 -14.23 23.22
C ALA A 214 2.61 -15.41 22.72
N THR A 215 3.83 -15.11 22.28
CA THR A 215 4.82 -16.13 21.92
C THR A 215 5.98 -16.05 22.91
N PHE A 216 6.18 -17.13 23.67
CA PHE A 216 7.29 -17.30 24.60
C PHE A 216 8.37 -18.18 23.98
N VAL A 217 9.63 -17.85 24.24
CA VAL A 217 10.76 -18.74 23.98
C VAL A 217 11.28 -19.23 25.33
N TYR A 218 11.19 -20.53 25.54
CA TYR A 218 11.82 -21.22 26.66
C TYR A 218 13.16 -21.79 26.23
N THR A 219 14.19 -21.68 27.06
CA THR A 219 15.51 -22.28 26.80
C THR A 219 16.19 -22.66 28.11
N ALA A 220 16.73 -23.87 28.17
CA ALA A 220 17.50 -24.38 29.30
C ALA A 220 19.00 -24.40 28.95
N TYR A 221 19.82 -23.81 29.82
CA TYR A 221 21.26 -23.71 29.66
C TYR A 221 22.01 -24.46 30.76
N ASP A 222 23.08 -25.15 30.36
CA ASP A 222 24.07 -25.75 31.24
C ASP A 222 25.37 -24.96 31.16
N TYR A 223 26.10 -24.86 32.27
CA TYR A 223 27.39 -24.18 32.33
C TYR A 223 28.49 -25.19 32.61
N SER A 224 29.11 -25.70 31.56
CA SER A 224 30.16 -26.70 31.61
C SER A 224 31.38 -26.26 30.80
N ASN A 225 32.58 -26.60 31.28
CA ASN A 225 33.87 -26.25 30.65
C ASN A 225 34.04 -24.74 30.36
N GLY A 226 33.51 -23.87 31.24
CA GLY A 226 33.62 -22.42 31.13
C GLY A 226 32.71 -21.77 30.06
N ARG A 227 31.82 -22.53 29.41
CA ARG A 227 30.92 -22.06 28.36
C ARG A 227 29.46 -22.43 28.68
N TRP A 228 28.53 -21.65 28.14
CA TRP A 228 27.11 -22.00 28.16
C TRP A 228 26.77 -22.95 27.01
N ILE A 229 25.94 -23.96 27.29
CA ILE A 229 25.46 -24.93 26.32
C ILE A 229 23.93 -24.99 26.41
N GLU A 230 23.25 -24.78 25.28
CA GLU A 230 21.80 -24.99 25.15
C GLU A 230 21.49 -26.49 25.25
N LYS A 231 20.59 -26.88 26.17
CA LYS A 231 20.18 -28.27 26.41
C LYS A 231 18.77 -28.58 25.91
N ASP A 232 17.86 -27.63 26.08
CA ASP A 232 16.45 -27.73 25.68
C ASP A 232 15.98 -26.34 25.22
N ARG A 233 15.10 -26.30 24.22
CA ARG A 233 14.54 -25.08 23.66
C ARG A 233 13.19 -25.34 23.03
N SER A 234 12.18 -24.59 23.46
CA SER A 234 10.82 -24.67 22.93
C SER A 234 10.25 -23.28 22.66
N THR A 235 9.30 -23.19 21.74
CA THR A 235 8.53 -21.97 21.48
C THR A 235 7.07 -22.26 21.80
N ILE A 236 6.50 -21.47 22.71
CA ILE A 236 5.19 -21.71 23.30
C ILE A 236 4.30 -20.54 22.91
N ARG A 237 3.29 -20.80 22.08
CA ARG A 237 2.29 -19.79 21.69
C ARG A 237 1.02 -19.99 22.51
N THR A 238 0.53 -18.90 23.09
CA THR A 238 -0.59 -18.88 24.03
C THR A 238 -1.59 -17.81 23.64
N GLN A 239 -2.88 -18.15 23.62
CA GLN A 239 -3.95 -17.17 23.41
C GLN A 239 -4.26 -16.42 24.71
N LEU A 240 -4.49 -15.11 24.62
CA LEU A 240 -4.71 -14.23 25.79
C LEU A 240 -6.16 -13.76 25.98
N ASP A 241 -7.05 -13.95 24.99
CA ASP A 241 -8.43 -13.44 25.04
C ASP A 241 -9.36 -14.23 26.00
N GLY A 242 -8.88 -15.35 26.55
CA GLY A 242 -9.64 -16.27 27.39
C GLY A 242 -9.13 -16.36 28.82
N GLY A 243 -9.53 -17.43 29.53
CA GLY A 243 -8.98 -17.77 30.85
C GLY A 243 -7.54 -18.27 30.77
N SER A 244 -6.92 -18.51 31.93
CA SER A 244 -5.55 -19.00 32.05
C SER A 244 -5.28 -20.22 31.17
N GLN A 245 -4.11 -20.23 30.52
CA GLN A 245 -3.70 -21.28 29.59
C GLN A 245 -2.47 -22.02 30.13
N ASP A 246 -2.61 -23.34 30.31
CA ASP A 246 -1.57 -24.18 30.91
C ASP A 246 -0.83 -25.03 29.86
N ARG A 247 0.50 -25.01 29.92
CA ARG A 247 1.40 -25.82 29.07
C ARG A 247 2.64 -26.26 29.85
N TYR A 248 3.20 -27.41 29.50
CA TYR A 248 4.54 -27.79 29.98
C TYR A 248 5.62 -27.01 29.25
N LEU A 249 6.64 -26.56 29.99
CA LEU A 249 7.80 -25.81 29.47
C LEU A 249 8.86 -26.73 28.88
N ASP A 250 9.27 -27.70 29.71
CA ASP A 250 10.40 -28.57 29.48
C ASP A 250 9.99 -29.87 28.79
N SER A 251 10.89 -30.41 27.99
CA SER A 251 10.74 -31.71 27.31
C SER A 251 10.48 -32.89 28.26
N LEU A 252 10.80 -32.75 29.56
CA LEU A 252 10.55 -33.75 30.60
C LEU A 252 9.19 -33.57 31.32
N GLY A 253 8.43 -32.51 31.04
CA GLY A 253 7.11 -32.27 31.63
C GLY A 253 7.11 -31.96 33.13
N ARG A 254 8.24 -31.51 33.70
CA ARG A 254 8.38 -31.25 35.14
C ARG A 254 7.90 -29.86 35.54
N ILE A 255 7.84 -28.91 34.61
CA ILE A 255 7.52 -27.51 34.90
C ILE A 255 6.35 -27.06 34.03
N ALA A 256 5.22 -26.78 34.67
CA ALA A 256 4.04 -26.21 34.03
C ALA A 256 4.08 -24.67 34.09
N LEU A 257 3.79 -24.05 32.94
CA LEU A 257 3.56 -22.62 32.74
C LEU A 257 2.06 -22.38 32.59
N SER A 258 1.48 -21.62 33.50
CA SER A 258 0.19 -20.97 33.30
C SER A 258 0.41 -19.51 32.88
N VAL A 259 -0.27 -19.07 31.83
CA VAL A 259 -0.25 -17.67 31.37
C VAL A 259 -1.65 -17.09 31.46
N SER A 260 -1.75 -15.87 31.98
CA SER A 260 -2.99 -15.12 32.11
C SER A 260 -2.75 -13.63 31.79
N ALA A 261 -3.71 -13.00 31.13
CA ALA A 261 -3.68 -11.56 30.86
C ALA A 261 -4.61 -10.82 31.84
N GLY A 262 -4.20 -9.63 32.30
CA GLY A 262 -5.02 -8.79 33.18
C GLY A 262 -6.17 -8.06 32.46
N GLY A 263 -6.30 -8.23 31.15
CA GLY A 263 -7.25 -7.53 30.29
C GLY A 263 -6.86 -7.64 28.81
N ARG A 264 -7.39 -6.75 27.97
CA ARG A 264 -6.92 -6.59 26.59
C ARG A 264 -5.50 -5.99 26.56
N ALA A 265 -4.79 -6.17 25.45
CA ALA A 265 -3.52 -5.48 25.20
C ALA A 265 -3.68 -3.95 25.27
N SER A 266 -2.60 -3.23 25.60
CA SER A 266 -2.56 -1.76 25.71
C SER A 266 -3.05 -1.04 24.46
N HIS A 267 -2.72 -1.57 23.29
CA HIS A 267 -3.08 -1.02 22.00
C HIS A 267 -3.84 -2.06 21.16
N GLN A 268 -4.71 -1.60 20.28
CA GLN A 268 -5.39 -2.44 19.31
C GLN A 268 -5.53 -1.66 18.01
N LEU A 269 -5.22 -2.29 16.87
CA LEU A 269 -5.50 -1.67 15.57
C LEU A 269 -7.02 -1.61 15.38
N GLU A 270 -7.52 -0.45 14.96
CA GLU A 270 -8.95 -0.21 14.76
C GLU A 270 -9.51 -1.10 13.64
N THR A 271 -10.71 -1.64 13.83
CA THR A 271 -11.50 -2.27 12.76
C THR A 271 -11.69 -1.30 11.59
N GLY A 272 -11.45 -1.73 10.36
CA GLY A 272 -11.62 -0.87 9.18
C GLY A 272 -10.83 -1.31 7.95
N MET A 273 -10.78 -0.43 6.96
CA MET A 273 -10.08 -0.64 5.69
C MET A 273 -8.59 -0.27 5.77
N TYR A 274 -7.74 -1.20 5.37
CA TYR A 274 -6.29 -1.05 5.25
C TYR A 274 -5.84 -1.60 3.88
N PHE A 275 -4.61 -1.32 3.49
CA PHE A 275 -4.06 -1.86 2.25
C PHE A 275 -2.55 -2.04 2.31
N ALA A 276 -2.06 -2.98 1.49
CA ALA A 276 -0.64 -3.19 1.23
C ALA A 276 -0.37 -3.09 -0.28
N ASN A 277 0.87 -2.81 -0.65
CA ASN A 277 1.33 -2.96 -2.03
C ASN A 277 1.35 -4.46 -2.39
N SER A 278 0.88 -4.80 -3.59
CA SER A 278 0.66 -6.19 -4.00
C SER A 278 1.86 -6.74 -4.75
N ASN A 279 2.57 -7.68 -4.12
CA ASN A 279 3.68 -8.43 -4.72
C ASN A 279 3.21 -9.85 -5.11
N PRO A 280 2.65 -10.08 -6.32
CA PRO A 280 2.04 -11.37 -6.72
C PRO A 280 3.01 -12.56 -6.87
N GLY A 281 4.25 -12.44 -6.39
CA GLY A 281 5.25 -13.50 -6.34
C GLY A 281 6.21 -13.41 -5.15
N GLY A 282 5.85 -12.70 -4.08
CA GLY A 282 6.71 -12.47 -2.92
C GLY A 282 5.93 -12.19 -1.63
N GLU A 283 6.65 -11.77 -0.59
CA GLU A 283 6.05 -11.28 0.65
C GLU A 283 5.29 -9.95 0.38
N MET A 284 4.13 -9.78 1.00
CA MET A 284 3.36 -8.53 0.91
C MET A 284 4.03 -7.44 1.74
N ASP A 285 4.05 -6.20 1.22
CA ASP A 285 4.63 -5.06 1.93
C ASP A 285 3.83 -4.74 3.22
N GLU A 286 4.43 -3.96 4.12
CA GLU A 286 3.80 -3.41 5.32
C GLU A 286 2.49 -2.64 5.01
N LEU A 287 1.50 -2.82 5.88
CA LEU A 287 0.17 -2.21 5.75
C LEU A 287 0.20 -0.68 5.90
N ARG A 288 -0.78 -0.04 5.27
CA ARG A 288 -1.01 1.42 5.25
C ARG A 288 -2.48 1.72 5.57
N LYS A 289 -2.73 2.93 6.10
CA LYS A 289 -4.08 3.45 6.40
C LYS A 289 -4.26 4.82 5.75
N GLN A 290 -5.30 4.92 4.92
CA GLN A 290 -5.76 6.12 4.21
C GLN A 290 -7.25 5.91 3.92
N PRO A 291 -8.08 6.96 3.71
CA PRO A 291 -9.49 6.78 3.39
C PRO A 291 -9.67 5.87 2.17
N LEU A 292 -10.27 4.71 2.38
CA LEU A 292 -10.36 3.58 1.44
C LEU A 292 -11.79 3.03 1.49
N ASN A 293 -12.36 2.70 0.33
CA ASN A 293 -13.71 2.15 0.24
C ASN A 293 -13.78 0.72 0.78
N GLU A 294 -14.91 0.34 1.39
CA GLU A 294 -15.27 -1.06 1.53
C GLU A 294 -15.58 -1.70 0.16
N ILE A 295 -15.68 -3.03 0.10
CA ILE A 295 -15.98 -3.73 -1.16
C ILE A 295 -17.35 -3.33 -1.74
N THR A 296 -18.32 -3.00 -0.89
CA THR A 296 -19.66 -2.53 -1.26
C THR A 296 -19.72 -1.02 -1.56
N ASP A 297 -18.75 -0.25 -1.08
CA ASP A 297 -18.74 1.21 -1.21
C ASP A 297 -18.13 1.65 -2.55
N ASN A 298 -18.53 2.84 -3.00
CA ASN A 298 -18.00 3.45 -4.21
C ASN A 298 -17.93 4.98 -4.12
N ASN A 299 -17.23 5.49 -3.09
CA ASN A 299 -16.97 6.92 -2.95
C ASN A 299 -15.66 7.30 -3.66
N PHE A 300 -15.75 8.25 -4.60
CA PHE A 300 -14.62 8.71 -5.42
C PHE A 300 -13.59 9.59 -4.66
N ASP A 301 -13.93 10.10 -3.48
CA ASP A 301 -12.98 10.80 -2.58
C ASP A 301 -12.03 9.85 -1.83
N ARG A 302 -12.35 8.55 -1.80
CA ARG A 302 -11.58 7.50 -1.11
C ARG A 302 -10.81 6.65 -2.11
N LEU A 303 -9.77 5.95 -1.68
CA LEU A 303 -9.08 4.94 -2.49
C LEU A 303 -10.03 3.78 -2.86
N GLY A 304 -9.66 3.00 -3.88
CA GLY A 304 -10.30 1.72 -4.19
C GLY A 304 -11.53 1.76 -5.10
N TRP A 305 -11.82 2.90 -5.75
CA TRP A 305 -12.82 2.97 -6.83
C TRP A 305 -12.31 2.44 -8.19
N TYR A 306 -10.99 2.38 -8.41
CA TYR A 306 -10.37 1.80 -9.60
C TYR A 306 -9.82 0.41 -9.29
N ARG A 307 -10.62 -0.62 -9.57
CA ARG A 307 -10.43 -2.01 -9.12
C ARG A 307 -9.87 -2.89 -10.22
N MET A 308 -9.20 -3.97 -9.84
CA MET A 308 -8.78 -5.02 -10.75
C MET A 308 -9.78 -6.19 -10.68
N ASP A 309 -10.14 -6.76 -11.83
CA ASP A 309 -10.96 -7.96 -11.92
C ASP A 309 -10.10 -9.26 -11.92
N ASP A 310 -10.76 -10.42 -11.90
CA ASP A 310 -10.10 -11.74 -11.90
C ASP A 310 -9.29 -12.01 -13.19
N SER A 311 -9.48 -11.23 -14.26
CA SER A 311 -8.68 -11.31 -15.50
C SER A 311 -7.41 -10.45 -15.44
N GLY A 312 -7.19 -9.71 -14.35
CA GLY A 312 -6.09 -8.76 -14.20
C GLY A 312 -6.34 -7.41 -14.89
N ARG A 313 -7.58 -7.13 -15.33
CA ARG A 313 -7.94 -5.88 -16.01
C ARG A 313 -8.48 -4.87 -15.01
N PHE A 314 -8.02 -3.62 -15.12
CA PHE A 314 -8.47 -2.53 -14.26
C PHE A 314 -9.71 -1.82 -14.83
N HIS A 315 -10.68 -1.57 -13.96
CA HIS A 315 -11.94 -0.91 -14.27
C HIS A 315 -12.35 0.07 -13.17
N VAL A 316 -13.08 1.13 -13.54
CA VAL A 316 -13.78 1.99 -12.59
C VAL A 316 -15.02 1.24 -12.09
N ASN A 317 -15.12 1.06 -10.77
CA ASN A 317 -16.25 0.38 -10.13
C ASN A 317 -17.56 1.12 -10.44
N ASN A 318 -18.54 0.40 -11.00
CA ASN A 318 -19.77 0.95 -11.57
C ASN A 318 -19.56 2.15 -12.53
N GLY A 319 -18.42 2.19 -13.25
CA GLY A 319 -18.01 3.34 -14.05
C GLY A 319 -18.97 3.72 -15.17
N ILE A 320 -19.70 2.76 -15.73
CA ILE A 320 -20.71 3.02 -16.79
C ILE A 320 -21.78 4.00 -16.31
N VAL A 321 -22.30 3.82 -15.09
CA VAL A 321 -23.33 4.69 -14.50
C VAL A 321 -22.71 5.94 -13.88
N LYS A 322 -21.58 5.77 -13.17
CA LYS A 322 -21.00 6.85 -12.36
C LYS A 322 -20.16 7.87 -13.13
N MET A 323 -19.80 7.63 -14.39
CA MET A 323 -18.94 8.57 -15.12
C MET A 323 -19.58 9.95 -15.32
N GLU A 324 -20.89 10.02 -15.58
CA GLU A 324 -21.58 11.30 -15.78
C GLU A 324 -21.69 12.14 -14.49
N GLU A 325 -21.54 11.52 -13.31
CA GLU A 325 -21.50 12.24 -12.03
C GLU A 325 -20.13 12.87 -11.75
N ILE A 326 -19.04 12.14 -12.07
CA ILE A 326 -17.66 12.55 -11.74
C ILE A 326 -16.98 13.34 -12.85
N HIS A 327 -17.24 13.05 -14.13
CA HIS A 327 -16.59 13.73 -15.24
C HIS A 327 -17.39 14.98 -15.65
N LYS A 328 -16.83 16.14 -15.31
CA LYS A 328 -17.42 17.45 -15.59
C LYS A 328 -16.64 18.12 -16.70
N ALA A 329 -17.30 18.39 -17.83
CA ALA A 329 -16.69 19.08 -18.96
C ALA A 329 -17.54 20.26 -19.44
N LYS A 330 -16.89 21.25 -20.05
CA LYS A 330 -17.55 22.44 -20.60
C LYS A 330 -16.83 22.94 -21.85
N VAL A 331 -17.59 23.25 -22.89
CA VAL A 331 -17.05 23.83 -24.14
C VAL A 331 -16.42 25.21 -23.87
N LYS A 332 -15.25 25.44 -24.46
CA LYS A 332 -14.59 26.77 -24.53
C LYS A 332 -14.81 27.40 -25.90
N ASN A 333 -14.52 26.68 -26.98
CA ASN A 333 -14.93 27.01 -28.34
C ASN A 333 -15.16 25.71 -29.12
N CYS A 334 -16.38 25.50 -29.61
CA CYS A 334 -16.79 24.29 -30.32
C CYS A 334 -16.13 24.15 -31.69
N ARG A 335 -15.96 25.26 -32.42
CA ARG A 335 -15.33 25.26 -33.75
C ARG A 335 -13.86 24.85 -33.67
N ASP A 336 -13.17 25.32 -32.64
CA ASP A 336 -11.76 25.02 -32.38
C ASP A 336 -11.57 23.70 -31.60
N GLN A 337 -12.67 22.98 -31.30
CA GLN A 337 -12.70 21.77 -30.47
C GLN A 337 -12.04 21.94 -29.08
N THR A 338 -12.07 23.15 -28.50
CA THR A 338 -11.48 23.42 -27.18
C THR A 338 -12.49 23.30 -26.06
N TYR A 339 -12.09 22.65 -24.98
CA TYR A 339 -12.95 22.38 -23.81
C TYR A 339 -12.15 22.44 -22.51
N LYS A 340 -12.88 22.59 -21.40
CA LYS A 340 -12.40 22.34 -20.05
C LYS A 340 -12.93 21.00 -19.58
N SER A 341 -12.10 20.20 -18.92
CA SER A 341 -12.52 18.94 -18.30
C SER A 341 -11.84 18.80 -16.93
N ILE A 342 -12.57 18.18 -16.01
CA ILE A 342 -12.12 17.83 -14.67
C ILE A 342 -12.80 16.52 -14.25
N ILE A 343 -12.10 15.74 -13.43
CA ILE A 343 -12.65 14.55 -12.77
C ILE A 343 -12.82 14.92 -11.30
N ASP A 344 -14.06 14.90 -10.84
CA ASP A 344 -14.46 15.16 -9.45
C ASP A 344 -14.29 13.88 -8.62
N ALA A 345 -13.04 13.54 -8.38
CA ALA A 345 -12.58 12.38 -7.62
C ALA A 345 -11.25 12.72 -6.93
N LYS A 346 -10.75 11.82 -6.06
CA LYS A 346 -9.41 11.88 -5.50
C LYS A 346 -8.61 10.62 -5.85
N ASN A 347 -7.30 10.68 -5.63
CA ASN A 347 -6.36 9.58 -5.82
C ASN A 347 -6.19 9.14 -7.28
N TYR A 348 -5.95 10.11 -8.19
CA TYR A 348 -5.67 9.84 -9.60
C TYR A 348 -4.54 10.73 -10.15
N MET A 349 -3.86 10.24 -11.18
CA MET A 349 -2.77 10.94 -11.88
C MET A 349 -3.27 11.58 -13.19
N PRO A 350 -2.68 12.71 -13.65
CA PRO A 350 -1.48 13.40 -13.13
C PRO A 350 -1.73 14.38 -11.95
N GLY A 351 -2.89 14.32 -11.29
CA GLY A 351 -3.26 15.20 -10.17
C GLY A 351 -3.03 14.62 -8.78
N ASN A 352 -4.08 14.69 -7.95
CA ASN A 352 -4.04 14.49 -6.50
C ASN A 352 -3.86 13.01 -6.12
N PHE A 353 -2.61 12.55 -6.01
CA PHE A 353 -2.29 11.30 -5.32
C PHE A 353 -0.97 11.41 -4.52
N ASN A 354 -1.10 11.37 -3.20
CA ASN A 354 0.01 11.12 -2.28
C ASN A 354 -0.28 9.83 -1.48
N LEU A 355 0.74 8.99 -1.31
CA LEU A 355 0.62 7.68 -0.68
C LEU A 355 1.02 7.77 0.80
N SER A 356 0.09 7.43 1.70
CA SER A 356 0.37 7.36 3.14
C SER A 356 1.54 6.42 3.49
N ARG A 357 2.27 6.74 4.56
CA ARG A 357 3.40 5.93 5.08
C ARG A 357 2.89 4.62 5.72
N PRO A 358 3.72 3.57 5.82
CA PRO A 358 3.39 2.33 6.53
C PRO A 358 3.00 2.55 8.00
N LEU A 359 2.20 1.64 8.54
CA LEU A 359 1.70 1.69 9.92
C LEU A 359 2.84 1.72 10.96
N GLU A 360 3.88 0.90 10.78
CA GLU A 360 5.11 0.87 11.60
C GLU A 360 5.81 2.24 11.72
N ILE A 361 5.75 3.08 10.67
CA ILE A 361 6.36 4.43 10.67
C ILE A 361 5.42 5.47 11.31
N MET A 362 4.10 5.24 11.25
CA MET A 362 3.09 6.18 11.77
C MET A 362 2.73 5.96 13.25
N TYR A 363 2.93 4.74 13.77
CA TYR A 363 2.50 4.32 15.10
C TYR A 363 3.63 3.59 15.82
N PRO A 364 4.33 4.23 16.78
CA PRO A 364 5.50 3.65 17.45
C PRO A 364 5.26 2.31 18.15
N TRP A 365 4.01 2.02 18.57
CA TRP A 365 3.64 0.76 19.21
C TRP A 365 3.56 -0.43 18.24
N ILE A 366 3.56 -0.19 16.92
CA ILE A 366 3.52 -1.24 15.89
C ILE A 366 4.95 -1.56 15.46
N GLN A 367 5.41 -2.78 15.77
CA GLN A 367 6.70 -3.27 15.27
C GLN A 367 6.61 -3.70 13.80
N SER A 368 5.48 -4.27 13.40
CA SER A 368 5.19 -4.68 12.02
C SER A 368 3.70 -4.98 11.88
N ALA A 369 3.11 -4.72 10.73
CA ALA A 369 1.71 -5.00 10.41
C ALA A 369 1.60 -5.56 8.99
N ARG A 370 1.67 -6.90 8.87
CA ARG A 370 1.70 -7.62 7.57
C ARG A 370 0.53 -8.56 7.40
N ILE A 371 0.20 -8.84 6.15
CA ILE A 371 -0.63 -9.98 5.78
C ILE A 371 0.22 -11.24 5.95
N TYR A 372 -0.23 -12.21 6.74
CA TYR A 372 0.60 -13.31 7.24
C TYR A 372 1.19 -14.20 6.15
N ASP A 373 0.39 -14.52 5.14
CA ASP A 373 0.73 -15.46 4.08
C ASP A 373 -0.05 -15.18 2.78
N GLY A 374 0.26 -15.94 1.73
CA GLY A 374 -0.45 -15.88 0.45
C GLY A 374 -1.92 -16.32 0.50
N SER A 375 -2.45 -16.78 1.64
CA SER A 375 -3.89 -17.04 1.78
C SER A 375 -4.70 -15.74 1.90
N LEU A 376 -4.06 -14.64 2.31
CA LEU A 376 -4.65 -13.32 2.53
C LEU A 376 -5.83 -13.32 3.53
N ARG A 377 -5.89 -14.31 4.44
CA ARG A 377 -7.00 -14.48 5.41
C ARG A 377 -6.78 -13.79 6.75
N GLN A 378 -5.52 -13.54 7.11
CA GLN A 378 -5.14 -12.97 8.39
C GLN A 378 -4.06 -11.91 8.22
N VAL A 379 -4.18 -10.85 9.00
CA VAL A 379 -3.13 -9.86 9.24
C VAL A 379 -2.59 -10.06 10.64
N ILE A 380 -1.27 -10.09 10.76
CA ILE A 380 -0.59 -10.08 12.05
C ILE A 380 -0.03 -8.69 12.29
N VAL A 381 -0.47 -8.07 13.39
CA VAL A 381 0.16 -6.88 13.95
C VAL A 381 1.02 -7.32 15.12
N THR A 382 2.33 -7.17 14.98
CA THR A 382 3.30 -7.42 16.06
C THR A 382 3.49 -6.12 16.83
N HIS A 383 3.33 -6.18 18.15
CA HIS A 383 3.45 -5.02 19.02
C HIS A 383 4.94 -4.80 19.39
N ALA A 384 5.39 -3.55 19.36
CA ALA A 384 6.68 -3.14 19.91
C ALA A 384 6.62 -2.91 21.43
N GLU A 385 5.45 -2.53 21.94
CA GLU A 385 5.17 -2.26 23.35
C GLU A 385 3.92 -3.00 23.80
N GLY A 386 3.92 -3.54 25.02
CA GLY A 386 2.79 -4.32 25.54
C GLY A 386 2.77 -4.39 27.06
N THR A 387 1.58 -4.49 27.64
CA THR A 387 1.37 -4.72 29.08
C THR A 387 1.95 -6.05 29.54
N ASN A 388 2.43 -6.09 30.79
CA ASN A 388 2.94 -7.31 31.39
C ASN A 388 1.88 -8.42 31.45
N LEU A 389 2.31 -9.67 31.26
CA LEU A 389 1.48 -10.86 31.42
C LEU A 389 1.72 -11.49 32.80
N HIS A 390 0.66 -12.02 33.40
CA HIS A 390 0.74 -12.73 34.68
C HIS A 390 1.04 -14.21 34.43
N ILE A 391 2.14 -14.66 35.04
CA ILE A 391 2.73 -15.99 34.86
C ILE A 391 2.66 -16.74 36.18
N THR A 392 2.23 -18.00 36.14
CA THR A 392 2.36 -18.94 37.26
C THR A 392 3.21 -20.13 36.82
N LEU A 393 4.25 -20.45 37.59
CA LEU A 393 5.03 -21.68 37.43
C LEU A 393 4.66 -22.68 38.53
N GLN A 394 4.41 -23.91 38.13
CA GLN A 394 4.17 -25.05 39.03
C GLN A 394 5.11 -26.19 38.67
N VAL A 395 5.72 -26.82 39.68
CA VAL A 395 6.53 -28.02 39.50
C VAL A 395 5.62 -29.24 39.66
N ASN A 396 5.65 -30.14 38.67
CA ASN A 396 4.97 -31.43 38.72
C ASN A 396 5.99 -32.54 38.97
N GLY A 397 5.79 -33.29 40.06
CA GLY A 397 6.59 -34.44 40.44
C GLY A 397 6.27 -34.91 41.87
N ASP A 398 6.31 -36.22 42.09
CA ASP A 398 5.97 -36.84 43.39
C ASP A 398 7.06 -36.67 44.47
N ASN A 399 8.23 -36.14 44.10
CA ASN A 399 9.36 -35.97 45.00
C ASN A 399 9.20 -34.71 45.86
N GLU A 400 9.04 -34.91 47.17
CA GLU A 400 9.01 -33.83 48.14
C GLU A 400 10.34 -33.04 48.14
N GLY A 401 10.26 -31.71 47.98
CA GLY A 401 11.38 -30.80 48.19
C GLY A 401 11.97 -30.10 46.96
N HIS A 402 11.41 -30.28 45.76
CA HIS A 402 11.79 -29.46 44.61
C HIS A 402 11.50 -27.96 44.84
N ARG A 403 12.50 -27.10 44.60
CA ARG A 403 12.40 -25.64 44.80
C ARG A 403 12.80 -24.87 43.55
N LEU A 404 11.97 -23.90 43.15
CA LEU A 404 12.33 -22.93 42.11
C LEU A 404 13.07 -21.75 42.76
N VAL A 405 14.29 -21.47 42.30
CA VAL A 405 15.09 -20.31 42.73
C VAL A 405 15.29 -19.39 41.53
N PHE A 406 14.89 -18.12 41.66
CA PHE A 406 14.95 -17.13 40.59
C PHE A 406 16.25 -16.33 40.65
N PHE A 407 16.78 -15.97 39.48
CA PHE A 407 18.03 -15.24 39.33
C PHE A 407 17.84 -14.05 38.40
N HIS A 408 18.53 -12.94 38.69
CA HIS A 408 18.61 -11.78 37.82
C HIS A 408 20.07 -11.35 37.61
N ASN A 409 20.31 -10.59 36.55
CA ASN A 409 21.57 -9.90 36.33
C ASN A 409 21.50 -8.48 36.93
N ALA A 410 22.67 -7.88 37.15
CA ALA A 410 22.76 -6.45 37.45
C ALA A 410 22.52 -5.64 36.17
N SER A 411 21.80 -4.53 36.29
CA SER A 411 21.56 -3.61 35.18
C SER A 411 22.70 -2.59 35.07
N ARG A 412 22.90 -2.02 33.88
CA ARG A 412 23.97 -1.02 33.61
C ARG A 412 23.61 -0.09 32.46
N ILE A 413 24.14 1.12 32.51
CA ILE A 413 24.13 2.13 31.44
C ILE A 413 25.44 2.93 31.51
N SER A 414 26.01 3.33 30.37
CA SER A 414 27.18 4.23 30.36
C SER A 414 26.82 5.67 30.04
N ASP A 415 25.95 5.90 29.06
CA ASP A 415 25.48 7.23 28.66
C ASP A 415 24.18 7.12 27.84
N PHE A 416 23.56 8.24 27.50
CA PHE A 416 22.47 8.31 26.53
C PHE A 416 22.46 9.63 25.76
N THR A 417 21.83 9.62 24.59
CA THR A 417 21.43 10.81 23.84
C THR A 417 20.00 10.67 23.38
N GLY A 418 19.28 11.78 23.19
CA GLY A 418 17.94 11.73 22.61
C GLY A 418 17.34 13.10 22.42
N THR A 419 16.10 13.13 21.93
CA THR A 419 15.32 14.35 21.68
C THR A 419 13.85 14.08 22.03
N ILE A 420 13.18 15.06 22.64
CA ILE A 420 11.72 15.03 22.80
C ILE A 420 11.11 15.51 21.48
N ILE A 421 10.22 14.71 20.90
CA ILE A 421 9.61 14.97 19.60
C ILE A 421 8.08 15.01 19.75
N VAL A 422 7.48 16.03 19.17
CA VAL A 422 6.07 16.02 18.75
C VAL A 422 6.06 15.99 17.23
N ASP A 423 5.52 14.91 16.65
CA ASP A 423 5.49 14.73 15.19
C ASP A 423 4.28 15.40 14.53
N SER A 424 4.24 15.39 13.19
CA SER A 424 3.15 15.99 12.41
C SER A 424 1.77 15.33 12.59
N ARG A 425 1.66 14.31 13.46
CA ARG A 425 0.45 13.59 13.85
C ARG A 425 0.14 13.73 15.35
N SER A 426 0.84 14.62 16.06
CA SER A 426 0.70 14.86 17.50
C SER A 426 1.13 13.68 18.40
N ASN A 427 1.91 12.71 17.89
CA ASN A 427 2.54 11.72 18.77
C ASN A 427 3.65 12.43 19.58
N ARG A 428 3.57 12.39 20.92
CA ARG A 428 4.57 12.96 21.84
C ARG A 428 5.43 11.85 22.42
N TYR A 429 6.73 11.87 22.15
CA TYR A 429 7.65 10.82 22.59
C TYR A 429 9.08 11.31 22.79
N PHE A 430 9.84 10.58 23.60
CA PHE A 430 11.29 10.72 23.72
C PHE A 430 11.95 9.67 22.83
N ASN A 431 12.64 10.14 21.78
CA ASN A 431 13.47 9.29 20.93
C ASN A 431 14.86 9.21 21.57
N VAL A 432 15.24 8.05 22.08
CA VAL A 432 16.46 7.87 22.89
C VAL A 432 17.34 6.75 22.37
N THR A 433 18.65 7.02 22.34
CA THR A 433 19.71 6.04 22.13
C THR A 433 20.47 5.86 23.44
N LEU A 434 20.39 4.66 24.00
CA LEU A 434 21.16 4.23 25.16
C LEU A 434 22.52 3.68 24.69
N TYR A 435 23.59 4.03 25.41
CA TYR A 435 24.94 3.52 25.18
C TYR A 435 25.37 2.61 26.32
N GLY A 436 26.05 1.51 25.96
CA GLY A 436 26.61 0.55 26.92
C GLY A 436 25.57 -0.06 27.88
N ALA A 437 24.30 -0.12 27.46
CA ALA A 437 23.18 -0.47 28.32
C ALA A 437 22.88 -1.97 28.35
N SER A 438 22.33 -2.45 29.46
CA SER A 438 21.82 -3.82 29.64
C SER A 438 20.89 -3.86 30.86
N GLY A 439 19.77 -4.59 30.75
CA GLY A 439 18.81 -4.76 31.83
C GLY A 439 17.77 -3.65 31.96
N LYS A 440 17.28 -3.46 33.18
CA LYS A 440 16.23 -2.50 33.54
C LYS A 440 16.85 -1.12 33.78
N ILE A 441 16.42 -0.13 33.01
CA ILE A 441 16.83 1.28 33.12
C ILE A 441 15.60 2.10 33.52
N ASN A 442 15.71 2.85 34.61
CA ASN A 442 14.69 3.77 35.07
C ASN A 442 15.02 5.19 34.56
N GLY A 443 14.01 5.97 34.22
CA GLY A 443 14.15 7.34 33.72
C GLY A 443 13.20 8.32 34.40
N ALA A 444 13.73 9.47 34.77
CA ALA A 444 13.03 10.58 35.39
C ALA A 444 13.06 11.81 34.47
N VAL A 445 11.88 12.33 34.09
CA VAL A 445 11.73 13.58 33.34
C VAL A 445 11.46 14.71 34.32
N LYS A 446 12.32 15.73 34.32
CA LYS A 446 12.23 16.87 35.23
C LYS A 446 11.39 18.02 34.67
N TYR A 447 10.91 18.87 35.57
CA TYR A 447 10.11 20.06 35.22
C TYR A 447 10.90 21.10 34.43
N SER A 448 12.21 21.23 34.69
CA SER A 448 13.09 22.23 34.07
C SER A 448 14.39 21.62 33.52
N THR A 449 15.34 22.47 33.14
CA THR A 449 16.72 22.08 32.81
C THR A 449 17.61 21.87 34.04
N GLU A 450 17.12 22.14 35.25
CA GLU A 450 17.87 21.94 36.50
C GLU A 450 17.69 20.52 37.05
N ARG A 451 18.80 19.90 37.50
CA ARG A 451 18.82 18.50 37.97
C ARG A 451 17.91 18.24 39.17
N ASP A 452 17.86 19.21 40.07
CA ASP A 452 17.16 19.11 41.36
C ASP A 452 15.70 19.60 41.27
N SER A 453 15.22 19.94 40.06
CA SER A 453 13.82 20.30 39.85
C SER A 453 12.88 19.11 39.91
N ASP A 454 11.60 19.39 40.19
CA ASP A 454 10.57 18.37 40.42
C ASP A 454 10.44 17.37 39.26
N GLU A 455 10.14 16.12 39.59
CA GLU A 455 9.88 15.08 38.60
C GLU A 455 8.42 15.10 38.15
N ILE A 456 8.20 15.24 36.84
CA ILE A 456 6.86 15.29 36.25
C ILE A 456 6.42 13.96 35.66
N PHE A 457 7.37 13.08 35.32
CA PHE A 457 7.08 11.77 34.74
C PHE A 457 8.25 10.80 34.94
N SER A 458 7.93 9.62 35.46
CA SER A 458 8.84 8.49 35.62
C SER A 458 8.53 7.40 34.58
N PHE A 459 9.54 6.80 33.97
CA PHE A 459 9.39 5.63 33.09
C PHE A 459 10.42 4.54 33.39
N THR A 460 10.20 3.36 32.84
CA THR A 460 11.14 2.23 32.90
C THR A 460 11.23 1.58 31.53
N THR A 461 12.44 1.28 31.09
CA THR A 461 12.71 0.57 29.83
C THR A 461 13.68 -0.59 30.06
N TYR A 462 13.71 -1.52 29.11
CA TYR A 462 14.40 -2.81 29.24
C TYR A 462 15.29 -3.07 28.02
N VAL A 463 16.58 -3.30 28.27
CA VAL A 463 17.55 -3.75 27.26
C VAL A 463 17.82 -5.24 27.46
N HIS A 464 17.37 -6.05 26.50
CA HIS A 464 17.38 -7.51 26.57
C HIS A 464 18.77 -8.15 26.39
N ASP A 465 19.74 -7.40 25.84
CA ASP A 465 21.10 -7.87 25.61
C ASP A 465 21.82 -8.14 26.94
N LEU A 466 22.41 -9.32 27.09
CA LEU A 466 23.24 -9.67 28.27
C LEU A 466 24.50 -8.79 28.35
N ASN A 467 25.12 -8.57 27.19
CA ASN A 467 26.29 -7.71 27.05
C ASN A 467 25.86 -6.25 26.87
N ALA A 468 26.70 -5.32 27.34
CA ALA A 468 26.47 -3.89 27.18
C ALA A 468 26.34 -3.53 25.69
N ALA A 469 25.17 -3.05 25.29
CA ALA A 469 24.83 -2.79 23.89
C ALA A 469 24.33 -1.35 23.70
N ASN A 470 24.41 -0.87 22.45
CA ASN A 470 23.85 0.41 22.05
C ASN A 470 22.48 0.15 21.41
N ARG A 471 21.41 0.76 21.95
CA ARG A 471 20.03 0.53 21.49
C ARG A 471 19.27 1.84 21.43
N SER A 472 18.61 2.07 20.28
CA SER A 472 17.62 3.13 20.13
C SER A 472 16.22 2.60 20.41
N MET A 473 15.39 3.43 21.03
CA MET A 473 14.00 3.13 21.39
C MET A 473 13.19 4.42 21.47
N ILE A 474 11.88 4.28 21.33
CA ILE A 474 10.92 5.35 21.52
C ILE A 474 10.28 5.15 22.90
N ILE A 475 10.05 6.24 23.63
CA ILE A 475 9.39 6.21 24.94
C ILE A 475 8.23 7.21 24.89
N PRO A 476 6.96 6.76 24.98
CA PRO A 476 5.81 7.67 24.92
C PRO A 476 5.81 8.61 26.13
N LEU A 477 5.47 9.88 25.90
CA LEU A 477 5.47 10.93 26.94
C LEU A 477 4.07 11.51 27.16
N PRO A 478 3.67 11.74 28.42
CA PRO A 478 2.38 12.36 28.73
C PRO A 478 2.35 13.86 28.37
N ALA A 479 1.14 14.40 28.21
CA ALA A 479 0.92 15.80 27.83
C ALA A 479 1.48 16.84 28.82
N VAL A 480 1.75 16.46 30.08
CA VAL A 480 2.41 17.32 31.09
C VAL A 480 3.86 17.67 30.74
N VAL A 481 4.50 16.93 29.82
CA VAL A 481 5.81 17.29 29.27
C VAL A 481 5.64 18.38 28.20
N GLU A 482 5.41 19.61 28.64
CA GLU A 482 5.22 20.79 27.77
C GLU A 482 6.48 21.16 26.97
N ALA A 483 6.33 22.07 26.01
CA ALA A 483 7.40 22.54 25.14
C ALA A 483 8.61 23.17 25.86
N GLY A 484 9.77 23.07 25.22
CA GLY A 484 11.05 23.59 25.72
C GLY A 484 12.01 22.48 26.18
N PRO A 485 13.33 22.77 26.27
CA PRO A 485 14.33 21.79 26.69
C PRO A 485 14.13 21.42 28.17
N ARG A 486 14.32 20.13 28.49
CA ARG A 486 14.11 19.58 29.83
C ARG A 486 15.26 18.67 30.24
N MET A 487 15.54 18.55 31.53
CA MET A 487 16.48 17.55 32.02
C MET A 487 15.80 16.17 32.10
N ILE A 488 16.46 15.16 31.54
CA ILE A 488 16.12 13.76 31.73
C ILE A 488 17.29 13.09 32.44
N CYS A 489 17.00 12.29 33.46
CA CYS A 489 17.99 11.50 34.19
C CYS A 489 17.68 10.00 34.01
N LEU A 490 18.66 9.21 33.60
CA LEU A 490 18.58 7.76 33.43
C LEU A 490 19.55 7.06 34.39
N TYR A 491 19.09 6.00 35.04
CA TYR A 491 19.88 5.17 35.96
C TYR A 491 19.47 3.71 35.83
N ALA A 492 20.43 2.81 35.96
CA ALA A 492 20.15 1.38 35.97
C ALA A 492 19.52 0.96 37.31
N ASP A 493 18.77 -0.15 37.30
CA ASP A 493 18.28 -0.75 38.54
C ASP A 493 19.43 -1.03 39.52
N GLU A 494 19.21 -0.75 40.80
CA GLU A 494 20.20 -0.82 41.91
C GLU A 494 21.31 0.23 41.91
N GLN A 495 21.40 1.12 40.92
CA GLN A 495 22.24 2.32 41.03
C GLN A 495 21.59 3.38 41.95
N ARG A 496 22.41 4.20 42.61
CA ARG A 496 21.93 5.38 43.35
C ARG A 496 21.62 6.51 42.38
N GLU A 497 20.64 7.35 42.71
CA GLU A 497 20.26 8.53 41.89
C GLU A 497 21.43 9.52 41.68
N GLU A 498 22.38 9.58 42.63
CA GLU A 498 23.65 10.32 42.49
C GLU A 498 24.41 9.92 41.22
N GLN A 499 24.38 8.62 40.87
CA GLN A 499 25.03 8.00 39.71
C GLN A 499 24.18 8.07 38.43
N ALA A 500 22.99 8.66 38.47
CA ALA A 500 22.16 8.84 37.29
C ALA A 500 22.89 9.71 36.26
N VAL A 501 22.89 9.25 35.01
CA VAL A 501 23.32 10.05 33.87
C VAL A 501 22.20 11.05 33.61
N CYS A 502 22.48 12.35 33.68
CA CYS A 502 21.51 13.40 33.40
C CYS A 502 21.95 14.22 32.19
N ARG A 503 21.03 14.46 31.24
CA ARG A 503 21.25 15.29 30.05
C ARG A 503 20.12 16.30 29.91
N ILE A 504 20.45 17.50 29.44
CA ILE A 504 19.45 18.42 28.89
C ILE A 504 19.07 17.87 27.52
N VAL A 505 17.78 17.70 27.29
CA VAL A 505 17.21 17.11 26.08
C VAL A 505 16.38 18.18 25.36
N ASP A 506 16.69 18.40 24.09
CA ASP A 506 15.99 19.36 23.25
C ASP A 506 14.58 18.89 22.89
N TYR A 507 13.69 19.87 22.68
CA TYR A 507 12.31 19.67 22.28
C TYR A 507 12.07 20.15 20.85
N HIS A 508 11.57 19.26 19.99
CA HIS A 508 11.27 19.56 18.60
C HIS A 508 9.81 19.23 18.29
N GLU A 509 9.02 20.25 17.91
CA GLU A 509 7.62 20.12 17.56
C GLU A 509 7.41 20.44 16.07
N THR A 510 6.83 19.49 15.36
CA THR A 510 6.45 19.63 13.95
C THR A 510 4.99 20.05 13.90
N PRO A 511 4.61 21.11 13.16
CA PRO A 511 3.20 21.50 13.05
C PRO A 511 2.36 20.36 12.45
N LEU A 512 1.09 20.31 12.85
CA LEU A 512 0.12 19.34 12.35
C LEU A 512 0.03 19.41 10.81
N GLU A 513 0.08 18.25 10.15
CA GLU A 513 -0.03 18.15 8.69
C GLU A 513 -1.51 18.35 8.27
N ILE A 514 -1.85 19.57 7.83
CA ILE A 514 -3.21 19.93 7.36
C ILE A 514 -3.21 19.93 5.83
N ASP A 515 -3.83 18.92 5.23
CA ASP A 515 -3.90 18.75 3.78
C ASP A 515 -5.12 19.48 3.17
N ILE A 516 -4.89 20.71 2.68
CA ILE A 516 -5.93 21.58 2.08
C ILE A 516 -5.88 21.49 0.55
N GLU A 517 -6.33 20.36 0.01
CA GLU A 517 -6.33 20.10 -1.44
C GLU A 517 -7.33 20.99 -2.21
N HIS A 518 -6.92 21.45 -3.41
CA HIS A 518 -7.75 22.21 -4.34
C HIS A 518 -7.82 21.52 -5.70
N ASN A 519 -9.03 21.17 -6.18
CA ASN A 519 -9.22 20.59 -7.51
C ASN A 519 -9.12 21.67 -8.61
N THR A 520 -8.26 21.47 -9.62
CA THR A 520 -8.02 22.45 -10.71
C THR A 520 -8.61 22.01 -12.05
N TRP A 521 -9.20 22.95 -12.79
CA TRP A 521 -9.69 22.71 -14.15
C TRP A 521 -8.55 22.65 -15.18
N HIS A 522 -8.56 21.64 -16.05
CA HIS A 522 -7.62 21.55 -17.18
C HIS A 522 -8.27 22.00 -18.49
N GLU A 523 -7.56 22.83 -19.27
CA GLU A 523 -7.96 23.18 -20.64
C GLU A 523 -7.31 22.22 -21.64
N MET A 524 -8.09 21.68 -22.57
CA MET A 524 -7.65 20.70 -23.56
C MET A 524 -8.23 20.98 -24.95
N VAL A 525 -7.60 20.39 -25.97
CA VAL A 525 -7.97 20.51 -27.38
C VAL A 525 -8.34 19.13 -27.92
N GLY A 526 -9.54 19.01 -28.46
CA GLY A 526 -10.07 17.80 -29.08
C GLY A 526 -9.76 17.73 -30.57
N SER A 527 -10.08 16.58 -31.17
CA SER A 527 -9.96 16.40 -32.62
C SER A 527 -11.16 15.61 -33.13
N CYS A 528 -11.95 16.22 -34.00
CA CYS A 528 -13.08 15.59 -34.66
C CYS A 528 -13.10 16.00 -36.14
N PRO A 529 -12.65 15.15 -37.08
CA PRO A 529 -12.60 15.50 -38.51
C PRO A 529 -13.99 15.51 -39.18
N THR A 530 -15.01 14.93 -38.54
CA THR A 530 -16.39 14.82 -39.04
C THR A 530 -17.37 15.81 -38.39
N CYS A 531 -17.03 16.38 -37.23
CA CYS A 531 -17.87 17.36 -36.54
C CYS A 531 -17.86 18.71 -37.26
N ASN A 532 -18.95 19.47 -37.18
CA ASN A 532 -19.07 20.82 -37.73
C ASN A 532 -18.82 20.93 -39.25
N GLN A 533 -18.88 19.81 -40.00
CA GLN A 533 -18.84 19.85 -41.46
C GLN A 533 -20.07 20.57 -42.00
N ILE A 534 -19.87 21.48 -42.95
CA ILE A 534 -20.93 22.22 -43.64
C ILE A 534 -21.63 21.25 -44.61
N ASN A 535 -22.57 20.47 -44.09
CA ASN A 535 -23.38 19.58 -44.92
C ASN A 535 -24.23 20.43 -45.88
N LEU A 536 -24.28 20.05 -47.17
CA LEU A 536 -24.97 20.84 -48.22
C LEU A 536 -26.48 20.99 -47.97
N THR A 537 -27.05 20.14 -47.11
CA THR A 537 -28.41 20.25 -46.56
C THR A 537 -28.64 21.48 -45.67
N GLY A 538 -27.59 22.10 -45.13
CA GLY A 538 -27.68 23.40 -44.46
C GLY A 538 -27.85 24.57 -45.44
N LEU A 539 -27.22 24.49 -46.61
CA LEU A 539 -27.33 25.48 -47.68
C LEU A 539 -28.72 25.49 -48.33
N SER A 540 -29.34 24.30 -48.53
CA SER A 540 -30.72 24.23 -49.01
C SER A 540 -31.73 24.81 -48.01
N LYS A 541 -31.42 24.83 -46.71
CA LYS A 541 -32.24 25.50 -45.69
C LYS A 541 -32.19 27.02 -45.83
N TYR A 542 -31.04 27.60 -46.19
CA TYR A 542 -30.91 29.03 -46.51
C TYR A 542 -31.49 29.43 -47.86
N LEU A 543 -31.58 28.50 -48.82
CA LEU A 543 -32.16 28.73 -50.15
C LEU A 543 -33.66 28.41 -50.26
N ASN A 544 -34.28 27.93 -49.17
CA ASN A 544 -35.71 27.64 -49.13
C ASN A 544 -36.48 28.77 -48.41
N PRO A 545 -37.21 29.64 -49.14
CA PRO A 545 -37.89 30.80 -48.57
C PRO A 545 -39.01 30.44 -47.59
N MET A 546 -39.49 29.19 -47.62
CA MET A 546 -40.49 28.69 -46.65
C MET A 546 -39.92 28.56 -45.22
N SER A 547 -38.59 28.52 -45.06
CA SER A 547 -37.94 28.43 -43.75
C SER A 547 -37.84 29.78 -43.03
N TRP A 548 -37.76 30.89 -43.78
CA TRP A 548 -37.63 32.25 -43.26
C TRP A 548 -38.92 32.73 -42.55
N VAL A 549 -40.07 32.19 -42.94
CA VAL A 549 -41.39 32.61 -42.44
C VAL A 549 -41.72 31.98 -41.06
N ASN A 550 -41.12 30.84 -40.71
CA ASN A 550 -41.50 30.04 -39.55
C ASN A 550 -40.71 30.36 -38.27
N GLY A 551 -40.33 31.63 -38.05
CA GLY A 551 -39.50 32.02 -36.91
C GLY A 551 -39.61 33.47 -36.41
N VAL A 552 -40.55 34.27 -36.92
CA VAL A 552 -40.66 35.69 -36.56
C VAL A 552 -41.67 35.88 -35.42
N SER A 553 -41.18 36.17 -34.21
CA SER A 553 -42.02 36.46 -33.03
C SER A 553 -41.85 37.88 -32.50
N SER A 554 -40.94 38.69 -33.06
CA SER A 554 -40.77 40.10 -32.71
C SER A 554 -40.88 41.04 -33.93
N LEU A 555 -41.37 42.27 -33.67
CA LEU A 555 -41.48 43.33 -34.70
C LEU A 555 -40.11 43.80 -35.23
N GLY A 556 -39.04 43.67 -34.44
CA GLY A 556 -37.68 44.02 -34.88
C GLY A 556 -37.12 43.06 -35.92
N GLU A 557 -37.33 41.76 -35.73
CA GLU A 557 -36.89 40.72 -36.67
C GLU A 557 -37.65 40.78 -37.99
N PHE A 558 -38.93 41.16 -37.97
CA PHE A 558 -39.72 41.39 -39.20
C PHE A 558 -39.13 42.52 -40.07
N VAL A 559 -38.70 43.63 -39.45
CA VAL A 559 -38.07 44.75 -40.17
C VAL A 559 -36.73 44.34 -40.77
N MET A 560 -35.91 43.58 -40.03
CA MET A 560 -34.62 43.09 -40.55
C MET A 560 -34.79 42.09 -41.69
N MET A 561 -35.75 41.16 -41.58
CA MET A 561 -36.12 40.25 -42.68
C MET A 561 -36.59 41.01 -43.92
N ALA A 562 -37.40 42.05 -43.75
CA ALA A 562 -37.86 42.88 -44.87
C ALA A 562 -36.70 43.63 -45.55
N THR A 563 -35.73 44.13 -44.78
CA THR A 563 -34.53 44.76 -45.37
C THR A 563 -33.63 43.75 -46.08
N ASP A 564 -33.43 42.55 -45.54
CA ASP A 564 -32.61 41.52 -46.18
C ASP A 564 -33.22 41.02 -47.49
N ILE A 565 -34.53 40.80 -47.54
CA ILE A 565 -35.25 40.46 -48.78
C ILE A 565 -35.11 41.59 -49.80
N LEU A 566 -35.25 42.85 -49.39
CA LEU A 566 -35.13 44.00 -50.28
C LEU A 566 -33.71 44.16 -50.82
N VAL A 567 -32.68 43.96 -49.99
CA VAL A 567 -31.28 43.90 -50.42
C VAL A 567 -31.04 42.74 -51.40
N TYR A 568 -31.61 41.55 -51.14
CA TYR A 568 -31.47 40.39 -52.03
C TYR A 568 -32.11 40.64 -53.41
N VAL A 569 -33.29 41.28 -53.44
CA VAL A 569 -33.94 41.74 -54.68
C VAL A 569 -33.10 42.79 -55.40
N CYS A 570 -32.54 43.78 -54.68
CA CYS A 570 -31.63 44.76 -55.27
C CYS A 570 -30.36 44.10 -55.86
N VAL A 571 -29.76 43.12 -55.17
CA VAL A 571 -28.61 42.36 -55.67
C VAL A 571 -28.98 41.55 -56.91
N LEU A 572 -30.15 40.88 -56.93
CA LEU A 572 -30.65 40.19 -58.12
C LEU A 572 -30.88 41.14 -59.31
N ILE A 573 -31.40 42.35 -59.07
CA ILE A 573 -31.55 43.38 -60.10
C ILE A 573 -30.18 43.85 -60.60
N VAL A 574 -29.21 44.08 -59.73
CA VAL A 574 -27.84 44.46 -60.11
C VAL A 574 -27.18 43.34 -60.92
N VAL A 575 -27.28 42.08 -60.49
CA VAL A 575 -26.76 40.92 -61.22
C VAL A 575 -27.45 40.77 -62.58
N TYR A 576 -28.77 40.96 -62.66
CA TYR A 576 -29.52 40.96 -63.92
C TYR A 576 -29.06 42.09 -64.86
N VAL A 577 -28.83 43.29 -64.33
CA VAL A 577 -28.29 44.44 -65.11
C VAL A 577 -26.87 44.17 -65.56
N VAL A 578 -25.99 43.65 -64.72
CA VAL A 578 -24.61 43.27 -65.09
C VAL A 578 -24.62 42.19 -66.18
N LEU A 579 -25.43 41.14 -66.02
CA LEU A 579 -25.54 40.08 -67.03
C LEU A 579 -26.09 40.64 -68.36
N THR A 580 -27.18 41.41 -68.34
CA THR A 580 -27.84 41.89 -69.57
C THR A 580 -27.19 43.09 -70.24
N LYS A 581 -26.52 43.98 -69.49
CA LYS A 581 -25.92 45.23 -69.99
C LYS A 581 -24.40 45.20 -70.08
N ILE A 582 -23.72 44.26 -69.42
CA ILE A 582 -22.26 44.14 -69.45
C ILE A 582 -21.84 42.80 -70.06
N VAL A 583 -22.25 41.67 -69.47
CA VAL A 583 -21.78 40.34 -69.91
C VAL A 583 -22.30 39.96 -71.30
N ILE A 584 -23.62 40.05 -71.56
CA ILE A 584 -24.20 39.73 -72.87
C ILE A 584 -23.60 40.57 -74.03
N PRO A 585 -23.46 41.91 -73.94
CA PRO A 585 -22.81 42.67 -75.01
C PRO A 585 -21.30 42.37 -75.15
N ILE A 586 -20.56 42.13 -74.07
CA ILE A 586 -19.14 41.73 -74.17
C ILE A 586 -19.00 40.37 -74.87
N CYS A 587 -19.84 39.39 -74.53
CA CYS A 587 -19.88 38.09 -75.20
C CYS A 587 -20.27 38.22 -76.68
N LYS A 588 -21.15 39.16 -77.05
CA LYS A 588 -21.43 39.47 -78.47
C LYS A 588 -20.26 40.15 -79.19
N CYS A 589 -19.50 41.00 -78.52
CA CYS A 589 -18.30 41.62 -79.10
C CYS A 589 -17.14 40.64 -79.32
N TRP A 590 -16.99 39.62 -78.46
CA TRP A 590 -15.92 38.61 -78.62
C TRP A 590 -16.19 37.56 -79.72
N ILE A 591 -17.42 37.44 -80.22
CA ILE A 591 -17.79 36.44 -81.24
C ILE A 591 -17.78 37.00 -82.69
N CYS A 592 -17.56 38.32 -82.87
CA CYS A 592 -17.63 38.97 -84.19
C CYS A 592 -16.36 39.73 -84.62
N PRO A 593 -15.18 39.08 -84.65
CA PRO A 593 -14.28 39.31 -85.79
C PRO A 593 -13.55 38.05 -86.30
N MET A 594 -14.20 36.88 -86.32
CA MET A 594 -13.61 35.60 -86.78
C MET A 594 -14.31 34.97 -88.00
N TYR A 595 -14.95 35.78 -88.85
CA TYR A 595 -15.67 35.27 -90.05
C TYR A 595 -15.37 35.98 -91.38
N ILE A 596 -14.43 36.94 -91.41
CA ILE A 596 -14.00 37.58 -92.66
C ILE A 596 -12.47 37.70 -92.67
N MET A 597 -11.79 36.67 -93.18
CA MET A 597 -10.63 36.73 -94.10
C MET A 597 -9.99 35.33 -94.28
N SER A 598 -9.26 35.16 -95.38
CA SER A 598 -8.39 34.00 -95.70
C SER A 598 -9.04 32.77 -96.36
N HIS A 599 -9.78 33.00 -97.46
CA HIS A 599 -9.78 32.06 -98.58
C HIS A 599 -8.61 32.42 -99.52
N SER A 600 -7.45 31.74 -99.43
CA SER A 600 -6.42 31.76 -100.52
C SER A 600 -5.22 30.82 -100.30
N ARG A 601 -5.06 29.86 -101.23
CA ARG A 601 -3.80 29.34 -101.80
C ARG A 601 -2.78 28.56 -100.94
N HIS A 602 -2.87 27.23 -101.06
CA HIS A 602 -1.87 26.38 -101.76
C HIS A 602 -0.38 26.81 -101.74
N SER A 603 0.48 26.05 -101.05
CA SER A 603 1.80 25.63 -101.57
C SER A 603 2.38 24.43 -100.80
N LYS A 604 3.23 23.65 -101.46
CA LYS A 604 3.88 22.42 -100.96
C LYS A 604 5.14 22.75 -100.14
N SER A 605 5.57 21.85 -99.24
CA SER A 605 6.90 21.18 -99.33
C SER A 605 7.50 20.69 -97.99
N LYS A 606 7.73 19.36 -97.89
CA LYS A 606 8.85 18.68 -97.18
C LYS A 606 8.91 18.77 -95.62
N ARG A 607 9.51 17.82 -94.87
CA ARG A 607 9.92 16.40 -95.10
C ARG A 607 10.52 15.81 -93.80
N SER A 608 10.05 14.64 -93.35
CA SER A 608 10.73 13.75 -92.37
C SER A 608 10.88 14.28 -90.92
N LYS A 609 10.92 13.46 -89.86
CA LYS A 609 11.32 12.04 -89.75
C LYS A 609 10.84 11.47 -88.39
N LYS A 610 10.57 10.15 -88.32
CA LYS A 610 10.88 9.19 -87.22
C LYS A 610 10.38 9.54 -85.78
N SER A 611 9.91 8.60 -84.95
CA SER A 611 10.13 7.13 -84.91
C SER A 611 9.16 6.45 -83.93
N ARG A 612 8.71 5.21 -84.24
CA ARG A 612 8.47 4.01 -83.36
C ARG A 612 8.05 4.22 -81.89
N ARG A 613 7.16 3.39 -81.29
CA ARG A 613 6.88 1.94 -81.47
C ARG A 613 5.49 1.67 -80.80
N ARG A 614 4.56 0.91 -81.40
CA ARG A 614 4.31 -0.56 -81.19
C ARG A 614 3.70 -0.92 -79.83
N ASP A 615 2.77 -1.86 -79.68
CA ASP A 615 2.07 -2.79 -80.62
C ASP A 615 0.67 -3.13 -80.00
N GLU A 616 -0.30 -3.58 -80.84
CA GLU A 616 -1.24 -4.75 -80.69
C GLU A 616 -2.10 -4.92 -79.40
N GLU A 617 -3.27 -5.57 -79.31
CA GLU A 617 -4.23 -6.36 -80.16
C GLU A 617 -5.55 -6.49 -79.33
N ASP A 618 -6.78 -6.79 -79.81
CA ASP A 618 -7.52 -6.56 -81.08
C ASP A 618 -9.05 -6.84 -80.85
N GLU A 619 -9.86 -6.78 -81.92
CA GLU A 619 -11.27 -7.24 -82.08
C GLU A 619 -12.43 -6.51 -81.34
N GLY A 620 -13.64 -6.52 -81.94
CA GLY A 620 -14.85 -6.13 -81.17
C GLY A 620 -16.20 -5.77 -81.83
N VAL A 621 -16.33 -5.72 -83.16
CA VAL A 621 -17.61 -5.88 -83.91
C VAL A 621 -18.87 -5.00 -83.58
N ILE A 622 -19.17 -4.08 -84.51
CA ILE A 622 -20.49 -3.81 -85.17
C ILE A 622 -21.80 -3.81 -84.31
N MET A 623 -22.46 -2.63 -84.19
CA MET A 623 -23.76 -2.42 -84.89
C MET A 623 -24.18 -0.95 -85.05
N THR A 624 -25.03 -0.73 -86.05
CA THR A 624 -25.45 0.58 -86.61
C THR A 624 -26.87 0.97 -86.21
N LYS A 625 -27.24 2.22 -86.54
CA LYS A 625 -28.60 2.79 -86.69
C LYS A 625 -29.35 3.23 -85.41
N MET A 626 -30.35 4.13 -85.47
CA MET A 626 -30.71 5.24 -86.38
C MET A 626 -32.04 5.86 -85.90
N SER A 627 -32.17 7.18 -85.93
CA SER A 627 -33.44 7.96 -86.02
C SER A 627 -34.46 7.97 -84.85
N TYR A 628 -34.82 9.21 -84.47
CA TYR A 628 -36.16 9.75 -84.16
C TYR A 628 -37.15 8.94 -83.29
N CYS A 629 -37.44 9.45 -82.10
CA CYS A 629 -38.59 10.36 -81.88
C CYS A 629 -38.25 11.38 -80.78
#